data_AF-A0AAD4ESS1-F1
#
_entry.id   AF-A0AAD4ESS1-F1
#
_cell.length_a   1.000
_cell.length_b   1.000
_cell.length_c   1.000
_cell.angle_alpha   90.00
_cell.angle_beta   90.00
_cell.angle_gamma   90.00
#
_symmetry.space_group_name_H-M   'P 1'
#
loop_
_entity.id
_entity.type
_entity.pdbx_description
1 polymer ?
#
loop_
_entity_poly.entity_id
_entity_poly.type
_entity_poly.pdbx_seq_one_letter_code
_entity_poly.pdbx_strand_id
1 'polypeptide(L)'
;MGVTADSNTERLSHLTAYVLSLDGNGRPLQDDGVWGRLFLQLSHQAGCVKAAAAAFGAAYESSLNDAIVNSPATSSWRYYGSALARLQSDLTDETADPEALALASMVLACVEILSQHEQNAFTHFLGAVQILTRTYQRRQGAPSSDILGHIKDELVKVNLSIGSYALAQTPALILRTMNT
;
A
#
# COMPACT_ATOMS: atom_id res chain seq x y z
N MET A 1 -8.01 -4.52 -27.32
CA MET A 1 -8.27 -3.72 -26.10
C MET A 1 -7.42 -4.14 -24.88
N GLY A 2 -6.83 -5.36 -24.82
CA GLY A 2 -6.11 -5.84 -23.62
C GLY A 2 -4.64 -5.39 -23.46
N VAL A 3 -3.89 -5.18 -24.54
CA VAL A 3 -2.44 -4.92 -24.49
C VAL A 3 -2.07 -3.59 -23.80
N THR A 4 -2.91 -2.56 -23.96
CA THR A 4 -2.68 -1.23 -23.38
C THR A 4 -3.00 -1.16 -21.89
N ALA A 5 -3.98 -1.94 -21.40
CA ALA A 5 -4.34 -1.99 -20.00
C ALA A 5 -3.25 -2.71 -19.17
N ASP A 6 -2.76 -3.85 -19.68
CA ASP A 6 -1.66 -4.59 -19.04
C ASP A 6 -0.36 -3.78 -18.99
N SER A 7 -0.02 -3.08 -20.08
CA SER A 7 1.17 -2.21 -20.13
C SER A 7 1.09 -1.06 -19.13
N ASN A 8 -0.09 -0.47 -18.92
CA ASN A 8 -0.23 0.61 -17.94
C ASN A 8 -0.18 0.08 -16.50
N THR A 9 -0.79 -1.08 -16.21
CA THR A 9 -0.69 -1.73 -14.90
C THR A 9 0.77 -2.08 -14.54
N GLU A 10 1.55 -2.57 -15.50
CA GLU A 10 2.96 -2.88 -15.31
C GLU A 10 3.79 -1.61 -15.02
N ARG A 11 3.57 -0.55 -15.81
CA ARG A 11 4.19 0.77 -15.57
C ARG A 11 3.87 1.32 -14.18
N LEU A 12 2.62 1.26 -13.76
CA LEU A 12 2.19 1.70 -12.44
C LEU A 12 2.79 0.84 -11.32
N SER A 13 2.94 -0.46 -11.55
CA SER A 13 3.58 -1.37 -10.59
C SER A 13 5.07 -1.05 -10.41
N HIS A 14 5.78 -0.75 -11.50
CA HIS A 14 7.16 -0.29 -11.45
C HIS A 14 7.30 1.07 -10.77
N LEU A 15 6.37 2.01 -11.02
CA LEU A 15 6.33 3.29 -10.34
C LEU A 15 6.19 3.10 -8.82
N THR A 16 5.32 2.20 -8.39
CA THR A 16 5.15 1.87 -6.96
C THR A 16 6.43 1.33 -6.34
N ALA A 17 7.08 0.36 -6.98
CA ALA A 17 8.35 -0.19 -6.50
C ALA A 17 9.41 0.91 -6.35
N TYR A 18 9.50 1.81 -7.35
CA TYR A 18 10.42 2.94 -7.31
C TYR A 18 10.09 3.88 -6.16
N VAL A 19 8.87 4.40 -6.08
CA VAL A 19 8.47 5.42 -5.08
C VAL A 19 8.58 4.88 -3.66
N LEU A 20 8.14 3.66 -3.40
CA LEU A 20 8.21 3.05 -2.06
C LEU A 20 9.65 2.68 -1.66
N SER A 21 10.58 2.61 -2.62
CA SER A 21 12.01 2.42 -2.35
C SER A 21 12.76 3.73 -2.03
N LEU A 22 12.09 4.88 -1.99
CA LEU A 22 12.72 6.17 -1.67
C LEU A 22 12.60 6.52 -0.18
N ASP A 23 13.59 7.22 0.35
CA ASP A 23 13.54 7.86 1.66
C ASP A 23 12.77 9.20 1.62
N GLY A 24 12.61 9.83 2.79
CA GLY A 24 11.92 11.13 2.90
C GLY A 24 12.59 12.30 2.15
N ASN A 25 13.82 12.11 1.64
CA ASN A 25 14.55 13.06 0.80
C ASN A 25 14.55 12.66 -0.68
N GLY A 26 13.79 11.62 -1.07
CA GLY A 26 13.73 11.10 -2.43
C GLY A 26 14.97 10.33 -2.86
N ARG A 27 15.81 9.86 -1.93
CA ARG A 27 17.00 9.06 -2.22
C ARG A 27 16.66 7.57 -2.13
N PRO A 28 17.26 6.70 -2.97
CA PRO A 28 17.07 5.26 -2.85
C PRO A 28 17.46 4.78 -1.44
N LEU A 29 16.58 3.98 -0.83
CA LEU A 29 16.90 3.23 0.38
C LEU A 29 18.06 2.28 0.04
N GLN A 30 19.14 2.33 0.81
CA GLN A 30 20.33 1.49 0.58
C GLN A 30 20.13 0.02 0.97
N ASP A 31 19.02 -0.30 1.63
CA ASP A 31 18.66 -1.65 2.05
C ASP A 31 17.79 -2.35 0.99
N ASP A 32 18.00 -3.66 0.81
CA ASP A 32 17.13 -4.60 0.07
C ASP A 32 15.79 -4.81 0.82
N GLY A 33 15.15 -3.73 1.26
CA GLY A 33 13.90 -3.74 2.00
C GLY A 33 12.72 -4.25 1.17
N VAL A 34 11.55 -4.36 1.82
CA VAL A 34 10.35 -4.96 1.21
C VAL A 34 10.00 -4.34 -0.14
N TRP A 35 10.20 -3.03 -0.29
CA TRP A 35 9.78 -2.27 -1.47
C TRP A 35 10.66 -2.45 -2.71
N GLY A 36 11.81 -3.11 -2.59
CA GLY A 36 12.70 -3.42 -3.70
C GLY A 36 12.35 -4.73 -4.40
N ARG A 37 13.31 -5.66 -4.38
CA ARG A 37 13.19 -6.97 -5.07
C ARG A 37 12.00 -7.80 -4.56
N LEU A 38 11.76 -7.79 -3.25
CA LEU A 38 10.69 -8.58 -2.64
C LEU A 38 9.31 -8.13 -3.12
N PHE A 39 9.05 -6.82 -3.18
CA PHE A 39 7.82 -6.26 -3.72
C PHE A 39 7.61 -6.64 -5.18
N LEU A 40 8.64 -6.51 -6.02
CA LEU A 40 8.55 -6.88 -7.44
C LEU A 40 8.26 -8.38 -7.63
N GLN A 41 8.91 -9.23 -6.84
CA GLN A 41 8.67 -10.68 -6.87
C GLN A 41 7.22 -11.00 -6.48
N LEU A 42 6.74 -10.46 -5.35
CA LEU A 42 5.37 -10.69 -4.89
C LEU A 42 4.33 -10.08 -5.83
N SER A 43 4.61 -8.92 -6.44
CA SER A 43 3.75 -8.31 -7.45
C SER A 43 3.67 -9.15 -8.73
N HIS A 44 4.69 -9.92 -9.07
CA HIS A 44 4.65 -10.82 -10.21
C HIS A 44 3.85 -12.11 -9.91
N GLN A 45 3.95 -12.60 -8.67
CA GLN A 45 3.39 -13.88 -8.26
C GLN A 45 1.95 -13.78 -7.75
N ALA A 46 1.56 -12.66 -7.14
CA ALA A 46 0.26 -12.47 -6.51
C ALA A 46 -0.58 -11.38 -7.19
N GLY A 47 -1.76 -11.76 -7.66
CA GLY A 47 -2.69 -10.85 -8.35
C GLY A 47 -3.13 -9.67 -7.48
N CYS A 48 -3.38 -9.90 -6.19
CA CYS A 48 -3.71 -8.84 -5.23
C CYS A 48 -2.59 -7.80 -5.08
N VAL A 49 -1.32 -8.22 -5.02
CA VAL A 49 -0.17 -7.31 -4.91
C VAL A 49 -0.03 -6.48 -6.18
N LYS A 50 -0.14 -7.10 -7.37
CA LYS A 50 -0.13 -6.38 -8.65
C LYS A 50 -1.24 -5.33 -8.74
N ALA A 51 -2.45 -5.69 -8.32
CA ALA A 51 -3.59 -4.78 -8.35
C ALA A 51 -3.41 -3.61 -7.37
N ALA A 52 -2.94 -3.88 -6.15
CA ALA A 52 -2.63 -2.85 -5.16
C ALA A 52 -1.51 -1.92 -5.64
N ALA A 53 -0.47 -2.48 -6.28
CA ALA A 53 0.62 -1.71 -6.88
C ALA A 53 0.10 -0.75 -7.95
N ALA A 54 -0.83 -1.19 -8.81
CA ALA A 54 -1.44 -0.32 -9.81
C ALA A 54 -2.27 0.80 -9.17
N ALA A 55 -3.00 0.49 -8.08
CA ALA A 55 -3.76 1.48 -7.33
C ALA A 55 -2.86 2.55 -6.71
N PHE A 56 -1.74 2.15 -6.11
CA PHE A 56 -0.76 3.10 -5.57
C PHE A 56 -0.17 3.99 -6.65
N GLY A 57 0.33 3.41 -7.74
CA GLY A 57 0.91 4.20 -8.83
C GLY A 57 -0.08 5.23 -9.36
N ALA A 58 -1.35 4.84 -9.56
CA ALA A 58 -2.38 5.76 -10.04
C ALA A 58 -2.72 6.86 -9.02
N ALA A 59 -2.76 6.54 -7.73
CA ALA A 59 -2.98 7.51 -6.67
C ALA A 59 -1.80 8.50 -6.54
N TYR A 60 -0.56 8.01 -6.66
CA TYR A 60 0.64 8.85 -6.65
C TYR A 60 0.70 9.80 -7.84
N GLU A 61 0.39 9.32 -9.05
CA GLU A 61 0.29 10.22 -10.21
C GLU A 61 -0.81 11.27 -10.05
N SER A 62 -1.95 10.87 -9.48
CA SER A 62 -3.05 11.81 -9.18
C SER A 62 -2.61 12.87 -8.17
N SER A 63 -1.89 12.49 -7.10
CA SER A 63 -1.45 13.44 -6.08
C SER A 63 -0.41 14.44 -6.60
N LEU A 64 0.44 14.03 -7.54
CA LEU A 64 1.34 14.94 -8.25
C LEU A 64 0.58 15.90 -9.18
N ASN A 65 -0.47 15.42 -9.84
CA ASN A 65 -1.28 16.24 -10.76
C ASN A 65 -2.22 17.20 -10.02
N ASP A 66 -2.82 16.81 -8.89
CA ASP A 66 -3.67 17.72 -8.09
C ASP A 66 -2.86 18.91 -7.53
N ALA A 67 -1.53 18.80 -7.44
CA ALA A 67 -0.64 19.92 -7.15
C ALA A 67 -0.46 20.90 -8.33
N ILE A 68 -0.87 20.52 -9.56
CA ILE A 68 -0.57 21.24 -10.81
C ILE A 68 -1.84 21.62 -11.61
N VAL A 69 -2.83 20.72 -11.80
CA VAL A 69 -4.12 20.95 -12.51
C VAL A 69 -5.17 19.90 -12.11
N ASN A 70 -6.43 20.32 -11.91
CA ASN A 70 -7.64 19.50 -11.72
C ASN A 70 -7.75 18.32 -12.73
N SER A 71 -7.12 17.19 -12.42
CA SER A 71 -7.18 15.96 -13.19
C SER A 71 -8.26 15.06 -12.58
N PRO A 72 -9.00 14.28 -13.38
CA PRO A 72 -10.13 13.52 -12.86
C PRO A 72 -9.66 12.42 -11.89
N ALA A 73 -9.89 12.65 -10.60
CA ALA A 73 -9.76 11.72 -9.47
C ALA A 73 -10.51 10.38 -9.65
N THR A 74 -11.27 10.21 -10.74
CA THR A 74 -12.05 9.00 -11.04
C THR A 74 -11.21 7.82 -11.51
N SER A 75 -9.98 8.04 -12.02
CA SER A 75 -9.16 6.95 -12.56
C SER A 75 -8.42 6.13 -11.50
N SER A 76 -7.93 6.77 -10.43
CA SER A 76 -7.24 6.11 -9.30
C SER A 76 -8.20 5.24 -8.48
N TRP A 77 -9.41 5.73 -8.22
CA TRP A 77 -10.43 4.98 -7.48
C TRP A 77 -10.87 3.69 -8.18
N ARG A 78 -10.83 3.66 -9.51
CA ARG A 78 -11.11 2.43 -10.26
C ARG A 78 -10.06 1.35 -9.98
N TYR A 79 -8.77 1.71 -9.99
CA TYR A 79 -7.70 0.76 -9.66
C TYR A 79 -7.78 0.31 -8.20
N TYR A 80 -8.08 1.22 -7.28
CA TYR A 80 -8.30 0.85 -5.88
C TYR A 80 -9.47 -0.13 -5.72
N GLY A 81 -10.63 0.15 -6.34
CA GLY A 81 -11.79 -0.74 -6.24
C GLY A 81 -11.49 -2.15 -6.76
N SER A 82 -10.77 -2.24 -7.89
CA SER A 82 -10.29 -3.52 -8.41
C SER A 82 -9.28 -4.21 -7.48
N ALA A 83 -8.37 -3.45 -6.88
CA ALA A 83 -7.39 -3.98 -5.93
C ALA A 83 -8.04 -4.52 -4.65
N LEU A 84 -9.02 -3.79 -4.10
CA LEU A 84 -9.77 -4.22 -2.92
C LEU A 84 -10.57 -5.49 -3.20
N ALA A 85 -11.30 -5.53 -4.33
CA ALA A 85 -12.04 -6.72 -4.73
C ALA A 85 -11.11 -7.93 -4.92
N ARG A 86 -9.93 -7.71 -5.50
CA ARG A 86 -8.94 -8.80 -5.68
C ARG A 86 -8.37 -9.29 -4.35
N LEU A 87 -8.02 -8.38 -3.45
CA LEU A 87 -7.55 -8.73 -2.10
C LEU A 87 -8.61 -9.53 -1.34
N GLN A 88 -9.88 -9.13 -1.42
CA GLN A 88 -10.99 -9.83 -0.76
C GLN A 88 -11.21 -11.23 -1.35
N SER A 89 -11.15 -11.39 -2.67
CA SER A 89 -11.23 -12.71 -3.32
C SER A 89 -10.06 -13.58 -2.90
N ASP A 90 -8.82 -13.09 -3.02
CA ASP A 90 -7.62 -13.89 -2.70
C ASP A 90 -7.58 -14.27 -1.20
N LEU A 91 -8.15 -13.44 -0.30
CA LEU A 91 -8.31 -13.74 1.12
C LEU A 91 -9.39 -14.79 1.39
N THR A 92 -10.53 -14.72 0.69
CA THR A 92 -11.68 -15.62 0.89
C THR A 92 -11.42 -17.00 0.32
N ASP A 93 -10.77 -17.04 -0.84
CA ASP A 93 -10.49 -18.26 -1.60
C ASP A 93 -9.16 -18.93 -1.16
N GLU A 94 -8.42 -18.30 -0.22
CA GLU A 94 -7.09 -18.72 0.25
C GLU A 94 -6.08 -18.95 -0.89
N THR A 95 -6.15 -18.16 -1.96
CA THR A 95 -5.36 -18.34 -3.19
C THR A 95 -4.03 -17.59 -3.20
N ALA A 96 -3.78 -16.73 -2.20
CA ALA A 96 -2.54 -15.98 -2.06
C ALA A 96 -1.89 -16.25 -0.70
N ASP A 97 -0.55 -16.25 -0.69
CA ASP A 97 0.22 -16.40 0.52
C ASP A 97 -0.05 -15.23 1.50
N PRO A 98 -0.02 -15.47 2.82
CA PRO A 98 -0.29 -14.42 3.81
C PRO A 98 0.62 -13.20 3.70
N GLU A 99 1.88 -13.40 3.29
CA GLU A 99 2.84 -12.33 3.01
C GLU A 99 2.36 -11.43 1.87
N ALA A 100 1.82 -12.00 0.80
CA ALA A 100 1.28 -11.25 -0.33
C ALA A 100 0.00 -10.50 0.07
N LEU A 101 -0.89 -11.12 0.85
CA LEU A 101 -2.10 -10.48 1.35
C LEU A 101 -1.77 -9.31 2.28
N ALA A 102 -0.82 -9.48 3.20
CA ALA A 102 -0.36 -8.42 4.09
C ALA A 102 0.28 -7.27 3.30
N LEU A 103 1.16 -7.57 2.34
CA LEU A 103 1.80 -6.57 1.50
C LEU A 103 0.78 -5.78 0.65
N ALA A 104 -0.17 -6.46 0.02
CA ALA A 104 -1.23 -5.80 -0.75
C ALA A 104 -2.06 -4.87 0.14
N SER A 105 -2.39 -5.30 1.35
CA SER A 105 -3.11 -4.48 2.32
C SER A 105 -2.28 -3.26 2.78
N MET A 106 -0.98 -3.41 3.01
CA MET A 106 -0.09 -2.28 3.29
C MET A 106 -0.06 -1.25 2.16
N VAL A 107 0.04 -1.72 0.92
CA VAL A 107 0.04 -0.83 -0.26
C VAL A 107 -1.28 -0.06 -0.37
N LEU A 108 -2.42 -0.71 -0.07
CA LEU A 108 -3.72 -0.02 0.01
C LEU A 108 -3.78 1.01 1.15
N ALA A 109 -3.12 0.75 2.30
CA ALA A 109 -2.98 1.76 3.34
C ALA A 109 -2.21 2.99 2.82
N CYS A 110 -1.14 2.78 2.05
CA CYS A 110 -0.40 3.88 1.41
C CYS A 110 -1.25 4.67 0.40
N VAL A 111 -2.12 3.99 -0.37
CA VAL A 111 -3.09 4.67 -1.27
C VAL A 111 -4.01 5.60 -0.49
N GLU A 112 -4.55 5.14 0.64
CA GLU A 112 -5.46 5.92 1.47
C GLU A 112 -4.74 7.09 2.15
N ILE A 113 -3.46 6.94 2.52
CA ILE A 113 -2.64 8.06 3.01
C ILE A 113 -2.47 9.13 1.93
N LEU A 114 -2.12 8.75 0.70
CA LEU A 114 -2.02 9.69 -0.43
C LEU A 114 -3.36 10.40 -0.71
N SER A 115 -4.46 9.71 -0.44
CA SER A 115 -5.82 10.22 -0.65
C SER A 115 -6.42 10.91 0.59
N GLN A 116 -5.64 11.08 1.68
CA GLN A 116 -6.06 11.73 2.93
C GLN A 116 -7.21 11.02 3.69
N HIS A 117 -7.33 9.70 3.58
CA HIS A 117 -8.32 8.89 4.29
C HIS A 117 -7.71 8.05 5.43
N GLU A 118 -7.26 8.72 6.49
CA GLU A 118 -6.55 8.10 7.63
C GLU A 118 -7.25 6.87 8.23
N GLN A 119 -8.57 6.95 8.43
CA GLN A 119 -9.33 5.86 9.04
C GLN A 119 -9.33 4.60 8.16
N ASN A 120 -9.38 4.78 6.84
CA ASN A 120 -9.29 3.67 5.90
C ASN A 120 -7.87 3.11 5.83
N ALA A 121 -6.86 4.00 5.85
CA ALA A 121 -5.46 3.58 5.94
C ALA A 121 -5.20 2.72 7.18
N PHE A 122 -5.74 3.13 8.34
CA PHE A 122 -5.63 2.37 9.58
C PHE A 122 -6.35 1.02 9.50
N THR A 123 -7.50 0.96 8.83
CA THR A 123 -8.25 -0.30 8.61
C THR A 123 -7.40 -1.31 7.81
N HIS A 124 -6.77 -0.87 6.72
CA HIS A 124 -5.86 -1.70 5.93
C HIS A 124 -4.62 -2.12 6.72
N PHE A 125 -4.00 -1.18 7.44
CA PHE A 125 -2.88 -1.47 8.32
C PHE A 125 -3.22 -2.56 9.36
N LEU A 126 -4.37 -2.44 10.03
CA LEU A 126 -4.83 -3.42 11.01
C LEU A 126 -5.09 -4.78 10.36
N GLY A 127 -5.64 -4.80 9.15
CA GLY A 127 -5.83 -6.01 8.35
C GLY A 127 -4.51 -6.74 8.09
N ALA A 128 -3.48 -6.03 7.63
CA ALA A 128 -2.14 -6.59 7.42
C ALA A 128 -1.55 -7.18 8.71
N VAL A 129 -1.67 -6.47 9.84
CA VAL A 129 -1.20 -6.96 11.16
C VAL A 129 -1.93 -8.25 11.57
N GLN A 130 -3.25 -8.31 11.38
CA GLN A 130 -4.03 -9.50 11.72
C GLN A 130 -3.66 -10.72 10.88
N ILE A 131 -3.44 -10.53 9.57
CA ILE A 131 -2.99 -11.58 8.65
C ILE A 131 -1.66 -12.16 9.12
N LEU A 132 -0.66 -11.30 9.36
CA LEU A 132 0.67 -11.75 9.78
C LEU A 132 0.66 -12.41 11.15
N THR A 133 -0.13 -11.89 12.09
CA THR A 133 -0.25 -12.46 13.44
C THR A 133 -0.81 -13.88 13.39
N ARG A 134 -1.87 -14.11 12.60
CA ARG A 134 -2.46 -15.45 12.41
C ARG A 134 -1.46 -16.41 11.77
N THR A 135 -0.70 -15.95 10.79
CA THR A 135 0.34 -16.75 10.12
C THR A 135 1.47 -17.12 11.08
N TYR A 136 1.94 -16.18 11.90
CA TYR A 136 2.96 -16.44 12.91
C TYR A 136 2.49 -17.47 13.95
N GLN A 137 1.23 -17.36 14.39
CA GLN A 137 0.62 -18.34 15.30
C GLN A 137 0.52 -19.74 14.67
N ARG A 138 0.18 -19.86 13.38
CA ARG A 138 0.16 -21.15 12.65
C ARG A 138 1.55 -21.73 12.42
N ARG A 139 2.58 -20.89 12.20
CA ARG A 139 3.93 -21.31 11.82
C ARG A 139 4.89 -21.54 12.99
N GLN A 140 4.39 -21.75 14.23
CA GLN A 140 5.22 -22.09 15.41
C GLN A 140 5.96 -23.45 15.29
N GLY A 141 6.87 -23.56 14.32
CA GLY A 141 7.66 -24.75 13.99
C GLY A 141 8.55 -24.65 12.74
N ALA A 142 8.45 -23.61 11.89
CA ALA A 142 9.31 -23.51 10.69
C ALA A 142 9.84 -22.09 10.44
N PRO A 143 11.16 -21.91 10.18
CA PRO A 143 11.78 -20.62 9.99
C PRO A 143 11.57 -20.15 8.54
N SER A 144 10.59 -19.28 8.35
CA SER A 144 10.57 -18.34 7.23
C SER A 144 10.55 -16.94 7.83
N SER A 145 11.61 -16.59 8.57
CA SER A 145 11.67 -15.39 9.42
C SER A 145 11.92 -14.09 8.66
N ASP A 146 12.56 -14.17 7.48
CA ASP A 146 13.20 -12.98 6.91
C ASP A 146 12.19 -12.09 6.19
N ILE A 147 11.33 -12.66 5.34
CA ILE A 147 10.26 -11.93 4.65
C ILE A 147 9.27 -11.32 5.65
N LEU A 148 8.85 -12.11 6.65
CA LEU A 148 7.93 -11.66 7.70
C LEU A 148 8.55 -10.55 8.56
N GLY A 149 9.85 -10.64 8.86
CA GLY A 149 10.62 -9.62 9.57
C GLY A 149 10.63 -8.29 8.81
N HIS A 150 10.97 -8.33 7.52
CA HIS A 150 10.99 -7.13 6.69
C HIS A 150 9.60 -6.48 6.54
N ILE A 151 8.54 -7.27 6.33
CA ILE A 151 7.16 -6.76 6.23
C ILE A 151 6.73 -6.12 7.56
N LYS A 152 7.10 -6.72 8.70
CA LYS A 152 6.84 -6.16 10.02
C LYS A 152 7.56 -4.83 10.23
N ASP A 153 8.83 -4.71 9.85
CA ASP A 153 9.59 -3.47 10.02
C ASP A 153 9.00 -2.33 9.17
N GLU A 154 8.54 -2.64 7.96
CA GLU A 154 7.82 -1.66 7.12
C GLU A 154 6.44 -1.29 7.66
N LEU A 155 5.71 -2.23 8.28
CA LEU A 155 4.46 -1.90 8.99
C LEU A 155 4.70 -0.86 10.09
N VAL A 156 5.79 -0.98 10.86
CA VAL A 156 6.13 0.01 11.89
C VAL A 156 6.34 1.40 11.28
N LYS A 157 7.01 1.49 10.12
CA LYS A 157 7.22 2.75 9.41
C LYS A 157 5.90 3.34 8.90
N VAL A 158 5.03 2.53 8.30
CA VAL A 158 3.70 2.96 7.85
C VAL A 158 2.85 3.48 9.02
N ASN A 159 2.90 2.82 10.18
CA ASN A 159 2.21 3.29 11.38
C ASN A 159 2.71 4.67 11.84
N LEU A 160 4.02 4.92 11.79
CA LEU A 160 4.60 6.24 12.09
C LEU A 160 4.12 7.30 11.10
N SER A 161 3.99 6.98 9.81
CA SER A 161 3.44 7.90 8.80
C SER A 161 1.96 8.21 9.04
N ILE A 162 1.13 7.21 9.35
CA ILE A 162 -0.29 7.42 9.70
C ILE A 162 -0.41 8.32 10.93
N GLY A 163 0.36 8.02 11.99
CA GLY A 163 0.34 8.81 13.23
C GLY A 163 0.84 10.25 13.04
N SER A 164 1.91 10.45 12.26
CA SER A 164 2.45 11.79 11.98
C SER A 164 1.46 12.65 11.20
N TYR A 165 0.72 12.04 10.27
CA TYR A 165 -0.28 12.74 9.49
C TYR A 165 -1.51 13.12 10.33
N ALA A 166 -2.03 12.21 11.16
CA ALA A 166 -3.10 12.50 12.12
C ALA A 166 -2.73 13.66 13.08
N LEU A 167 -1.48 13.68 13.55
CA LEU A 167 -0.96 14.78 14.37
C LEU A 167 -0.83 16.10 13.58
N ALA A 168 -0.38 16.05 12.33
CA ALA A 168 -0.31 17.23 11.45
C ALA A 168 -1.69 17.82 11.10
N GLN A 169 -2.75 17.00 11.12
CA GLN A 169 -4.14 17.46 10.95
C GLN A 169 -4.79 17.98 12.23
N THR A 170 -4.22 17.68 13.41
CA THR A 170 -4.80 18.11 14.70
C THR A 170 -4.92 19.64 14.84
N PRO A 171 -3.95 20.47 14.38
CA PRO A 171 -4.12 21.92 14.34
C PRO A 171 -5.26 22.39 13.41
N ALA A 172 -5.50 21.70 12.30
CA ALA A 172 -6.55 22.04 11.34
C ALA A 172 -7.96 21.73 11.88
N LEU A 173 -8.09 20.70 12.71
CA LEU A 173 -9.35 20.35 13.39
C LEU A 173 -9.70 21.30 14.54
N ILE A 174 -8.70 21.77 15.30
CA ILE A 174 -8.90 22.76 16.39
C ILE A 174 -9.35 24.12 15.83
N LEU A 175 -8.83 24.54 14.67
CA LEU A 175 -9.27 25.77 14.01
C LEU A 175 -10.68 25.67 13.41
N ARG A 176 -11.14 24.46 13.07
CA ARG A 176 -12.48 24.24 12.49
C ARG A 176 -13.58 24.21 13.55
N THR A 177 -13.27 23.81 14.79
CA THR A 177 -14.21 23.83 15.93
C THR A 177 -14.29 25.19 16.63
N MET A 178 -13.41 26.14 16.31
CA MET A 178 -13.48 27.52 16.81
C MET A 178 -14.28 28.47 15.91
N ASN A 179 -14.76 28.01 14.75
CA ASN A 179 -15.54 28.80 13.77
C ASN A 179 -17.00 28.32 13.61
N THR A 180 -17.52 27.55 14.56
CA THR A 180 -18.94 27.17 14.68
C THR A 180 -19.50 27.71 15.99
#